data_AF-A0A2P6PC16-F1
#
_entry.id   AF-A0A2P6PC16-F1
#
_cell.length_a   1.000
_cell.length_b   1.000
_cell.length_c   1.000
_cell.angle_alpha   90.00
_cell.angle_beta   90.00
_cell.angle_gamma   90.00
#
_symmetry.space_group_name_H-M   'P 1'
#
loop_
_entity.id
_entity.type
_entity.pdbx_description
1 polymer ?
#
loop_
_entity_poly.entity_id
_entity_poly.type
_entity_poly.pdbx_seq_one_letter_code
_entity_poly.pdbx_strand_id
1 'polypeptide(L)'
;MGLGLKWWWWWLTVTAVGVGVVVTSENKHDNLVSRIAFGSCANQSAPQSIWDAIIKFDPQVFIWLGDNIYGDVRLPNKLFGRKRNIGPWKNTERFVPASEQEMKSKYEEAKSNPGYSRLRQKTKVIGTWDDHDYGLNDAGKEFAGKVTNQRLMLDFLDEPQDSPRRKQAGVYASYTFGPTGRQIKVILLDTRYHRDPLRSDGTILGSSQWAWLEKELYGSPTAVTIIGSSIQVISNLSATTGPFFYMESWGRFPKERDRLFKLLADSKRGGVFFISGDVHFGEITRYDCATGYPLYDVTASGITQAVEKVVPMPLHFLVRFLAWFTPATLRVMDGNCRRKSCTYGMPNFGAIEIDWHATPVTLKIQVRDTDGDPVVGVTAPLSELQARNFNYVTSNEAGKHQRHCHLEINQPGIVRYRLAILAYCSLSGLVLAMMGLIWLATLCCCRCSRKKKRE
;
A
#
# COMPACT_ATOMS: atom_id res chain seq x y z
N MET A 1 -46.70 -31.55 79.54
CA MET A 1 -46.13 -32.84 79.08
C MET A 1 -46.63 -33.10 77.66
N GLY A 2 -45.73 -33.39 76.72
CA GLY A 2 -46.06 -33.99 75.43
C GLY A 2 -46.08 -33.04 74.23
N LEU A 3 -44.99 -33.09 73.45
CA LEU A 3 -44.84 -32.50 72.11
C LEU A 3 -45.86 -33.07 71.10
N GLY A 4 -46.12 -32.31 70.03
CA GLY A 4 -46.92 -32.80 68.90
C GLY A 4 -46.85 -31.92 67.65
N LEU A 5 -45.65 -31.80 67.07
CA LEU A 5 -45.37 -31.21 65.76
C LEU A 5 -46.23 -31.88 64.67
N LYS A 6 -47.06 -31.12 63.93
CA LYS A 6 -47.73 -31.62 62.71
C LYS A 6 -47.25 -30.84 61.49
N TRP A 7 -46.50 -31.58 60.67
CA TRP A 7 -45.91 -31.19 59.40
C TRP A 7 -46.97 -31.15 58.30
N TRP A 8 -47.01 -30.08 57.51
CA TRP A 8 -47.71 -30.04 56.22
C TRP A 8 -46.67 -29.73 55.13
N TRP A 9 -46.31 -30.74 54.35
CA TRP A 9 -45.50 -30.57 53.14
C TRP A 9 -46.43 -30.35 51.95
N TRP A 10 -46.42 -29.14 51.40
CA TRP A 10 -46.96 -28.87 50.07
C TRP A 10 -45.94 -29.33 49.03
N TRP A 11 -46.35 -30.27 48.17
CA TRP A 11 -45.60 -30.63 46.97
C TRP A 11 -45.70 -29.51 45.95
N LEU A 12 -44.60 -28.77 45.75
CA LEU A 12 -44.43 -27.89 44.59
C LEU A 12 -43.64 -28.67 43.53
N THR A 13 -44.35 -29.22 42.56
CA THR A 13 -43.75 -29.76 41.33
C THR A 13 -43.16 -28.61 40.52
N VAL A 14 -41.85 -28.41 40.62
CA VAL A 14 -41.10 -27.54 39.72
C VAL A 14 -40.75 -28.34 38.47
N THR A 15 -41.53 -28.18 37.41
CA THR A 15 -41.13 -28.57 36.06
C THR A 15 -39.98 -27.68 35.61
N ALA A 16 -38.75 -28.20 35.70
CA ALA A 16 -37.59 -27.59 35.09
C ALA A 16 -37.69 -27.73 33.56
N VAL A 17 -38.20 -26.70 32.88
CA VAL A 17 -38.04 -26.56 31.44
C VAL A 17 -36.59 -26.19 31.20
N GLY A 18 -35.77 -27.19 30.87
CA GLY A 18 -34.41 -26.98 30.39
C GLY A 18 -34.45 -26.26 29.05
N VAL A 19 -34.34 -24.93 29.08
CA VAL A 19 -34.03 -24.15 27.87
C VAL A 19 -32.56 -24.43 27.56
N GLY A 20 -32.32 -25.42 26.71
CA GLY A 20 -31.03 -25.62 26.09
C GLY A 20 -30.72 -24.39 25.23
N VAL A 21 -29.95 -23.46 25.79
CA VAL A 21 -29.31 -22.41 24.99
C VAL A 21 -28.27 -23.12 24.15
N VAL A 22 -28.63 -23.43 22.91
CA VAL A 22 -27.63 -23.75 21.88
C VAL A 22 -26.87 -22.46 21.64
N VAL A 23 -25.75 -22.30 22.35
CA VAL A 23 -24.73 -21.32 21.99
C VAL A 23 -24.15 -21.82 20.67
N THR A 24 -24.71 -21.38 19.56
CA THR A 24 -24.02 -21.48 18.28
C THR A 24 -22.83 -20.54 18.38
N SER A 25 -21.64 -21.09 18.67
CA SER A 25 -20.41 -20.37 18.37
C SER A 25 -20.41 -20.14 16.86
N GLU A 26 -20.65 -18.92 16.41
CA GLU A 26 -20.40 -18.55 15.02
C GLU A 26 -18.88 -18.62 14.78
N ASN A 27 -18.36 -19.81 14.52
CA ASN A 27 -17.06 -20.01 13.87
C ASN A 27 -17.18 -19.57 12.40
N LYS A 28 -17.37 -18.27 12.16
CA LYS A 28 -17.51 -17.68 10.81
C LYS A 28 -16.18 -17.64 10.03
N HIS A 29 -15.09 -18.17 10.58
CA HIS A 29 -13.74 -18.08 10.02
C HIS A 29 -13.14 -19.40 9.50
N ASP A 30 -13.89 -20.51 9.57
CA ASP A 30 -13.42 -21.83 9.08
C ASP A 30 -13.55 -22.00 7.56
N ASN A 31 -14.18 -21.05 6.86
CA ASN A 31 -14.29 -21.10 5.40
C ASN A 31 -12.92 -20.89 4.76
N LEU A 32 -12.54 -21.84 3.89
CA LEU A 32 -11.29 -21.78 3.14
C LEU A 32 -11.27 -20.52 2.25
N VAL A 33 -10.31 -19.63 2.50
CA VAL A 33 -10.08 -18.43 1.69
C VAL A 33 -9.11 -18.74 0.57
N SER A 34 -9.48 -18.41 -0.67
CA SER A 34 -8.66 -18.57 -1.87
C SER A 34 -8.61 -17.32 -2.75
N ARG A 35 -9.55 -16.37 -2.60
CA ARG A 35 -9.57 -15.11 -3.36
C ARG A 35 -9.57 -13.89 -2.44
N ILE A 36 -8.54 -13.06 -2.56
CA ILE A 36 -8.38 -11.82 -1.81
C ILE A 36 -8.13 -10.68 -2.80
N ALA A 37 -8.84 -9.58 -2.65
CA ALA A 37 -8.58 -8.35 -3.39
C ALA A 37 -8.05 -7.27 -2.44
N PHE A 38 -7.30 -6.31 -2.95
CA PHE A 38 -6.80 -5.19 -2.15
C PHE A 38 -6.56 -3.93 -3.00
N GLY A 39 -6.47 -2.79 -2.34
CA GLY A 39 -6.15 -1.53 -3.02
C GLY A 39 -6.08 -0.34 -2.08
N SER A 40 -5.68 0.79 -2.65
CA SER A 40 -5.56 2.10 -2.00
C SER A 40 -5.89 3.23 -2.99
N CYS A 41 -5.92 4.47 -2.48
CA CYS A 41 -6.01 5.69 -3.27
C CYS A 41 -7.37 5.84 -3.99
N ALA A 42 -8.44 5.74 -3.20
CA ALA A 42 -9.84 5.83 -3.59
C ALA A 42 -10.44 7.20 -3.22
N ASN A 43 -10.27 8.19 -4.10
CA ASN A 43 -10.98 9.45 -4.01
C ASN A 43 -12.47 9.22 -4.16
N GLN A 44 -13.17 9.38 -3.05
CA GLN A 44 -14.61 9.16 -2.88
C GLN A 44 -15.46 9.93 -3.89
N SER A 45 -15.01 11.10 -4.32
CA SER A 45 -15.74 11.96 -5.26
C SER A 45 -15.40 11.68 -6.74
N ALA A 46 -14.43 10.81 -7.02
CA ALA A 46 -14.10 10.41 -8.38
C ALA A 46 -14.96 9.20 -8.82
N PRO A 47 -15.26 9.05 -10.13
CA PRO A 47 -15.86 7.84 -10.66
C PRO A 47 -14.99 6.60 -10.36
N GLN A 48 -15.60 5.54 -9.83
CA GLN A 48 -14.91 4.31 -9.38
C GLN A 48 -15.48 3.06 -10.08
N SER A 49 -15.43 3.01 -11.41
CA SER A 49 -15.88 1.82 -12.19
C SER A 49 -15.07 0.55 -11.87
N ILE A 50 -13.89 0.70 -11.27
CA ILE A 50 -13.02 -0.41 -10.87
C ILE A 50 -13.69 -1.39 -9.90
N TRP A 51 -14.69 -0.94 -9.13
CA TRP A 51 -15.46 -1.83 -8.25
C TRP A 51 -16.15 -2.95 -9.01
N ASP A 52 -16.56 -2.74 -10.26
CA ASP A 52 -17.22 -3.78 -11.05
C ASP A 52 -16.24 -4.94 -11.36
N ALA A 53 -14.99 -4.63 -11.69
CA ALA A 53 -13.94 -5.64 -11.86
C ALA A 53 -13.59 -6.35 -10.54
N ILE A 54 -13.51 -5.61 -9.42
CA ILE A 54 -13.26 -6.18 -8.09
C ILE A 54 -14.40 -7.13 -7.69
N ILE A 55 -15.66 -6.74 -7.90
CA ILE A 55 -16.83 -7.58 -7.61
C ILE A 55 -16.83 -8.82 -8.52
N LYS A 56 -16.51 -8.66 -9.81
CA LYS A 56 -16.42 -9.78 -10.76
C LYS A 56 -15.33 -10.79 -10.38
N PHE A 57 -14.26 -10.33 -9.76
CA PHE A 57 -13.22 -11.20 -9.19
C PHE A 57 -13.73 -12.05 -8.01
N ASP A 58 -14.87 -11.68 -7.40
CA ASP A 58 -15.54 -12.39 -6.30
C ASP A 58 -14.62 -12.68 -5.10
N PRO A 59 -14.01 -11.63 -4.50
CA PRO A 59 -13.12 -11.78 -3.36
C PRO A 59 -13.89 -12.15 -2.08
N GLN A 60 -13.33 -13.07 -1.30
CA GLN A 60 -13.84 -13.39 0.04
C GLN A 60 -13.38 -12.35 1.07
N VAL A 61 -12.22 -11.74 0.83
CA VAL A 61 -11.66 -10.65 1.65
C VAL A 61 -11.22 -9.50 0.74
N PHE A 62 -11.58 -8.28 1.11
CA PHE A 62 -11.05 -7.06 0.51
C PHE A 62 -10.23 -6.29 1.55
N ILE A 63 -9.02 -5.90 1.18
CA ILE A 63 -8.06 -5.23 2.07
C ILE A 63 -7.83 -3.80 1.60
N TRP A 64 -8.25 -2.83 2.40
CA TRP A 64 -7.85 -1.45 2.26
C TRP A 64 -6.40 -1.25 2.74
N LEU A 65 -5.59 -0.61 1.90
CA LEU A 65 -4.21 -0.24 2.23
C LEU A 65 -4.03 1.26 2.48
N GLY A 66 -5.13 1.99 2.67
CA GLY A 66 -5.12 3.42 2.95
C GLY A 66 -5.44 4.28 1.74
N ASP A 67 -5.48 5.59 1.97
CA ASP A 67 -6.21 6.55 1.13
C ASP A 67 -7.60 6.03 0.74
N ASN A 68 -8.30 5.50 1.74
CA ASN A 68 -9.67 4.99 1.59
C ASN A 68 -10.62 6.15 1.30
N ILE A 69 -10.25 7.34 1.77
CA ILE A 69 -10.77 8.64 1.36
C ILE A 69 -9.61 9.64 1.18
N TYR A 70 -9.86 10.70 0.41
CA TYR A 70 -9.01 11.89 0.37
C TYR A 70 -9.54 12.91 1.39
N GLY A 71 -9.09 12.76 2.64
CA GLY A 71 -9.62 13.47 3.80
C GLY A 71 -9.19 14.92 3.94
N ASP A 72 -7.96 15.26 3.59
CA ASP A 72 -7.44 16.63 3.61
C ASP A 72 -8.04 17.53 2.52
N VAL A 73 -7.75 18.83 2.60
CA VAL A 73 -8.23 19.83 1.65
C VAL A 73 -7.07 20.35 0.81
N ARG A 74 -7.13 20.09 -0.51
CA ARG A 74 -6.15 20.57 -1.48
C ARG A 74 -6.47 22.01 -1.90
N LEU A 75 -5.57 22.94 -1.60
CA LEU A 75 -5.70 24.35 -1.98
C LEU A 75 -5.36 24.58 -3.47
N PRO A 76 -5.98 25.57 -4.14
CA PRO A 76 -5.68 25.92 -5.53
C PRO A 76 -4.21 26.31 -5.72
N ASN A 77 -3.62 25.93 -6.86
CA ASN A 77 -2.23 26.26 -7.18
C ASN A 77 -2.03 27.78 -7.25
N LYS A 78 -1.04 28.30 -6.51
CA LYS A 78 -0.63 29.72 -6.50
C LYS A 78 0.88 29.81 -6.65
N LEU A 79 1.31 30.32 -7.81
CA LEU A 79 2.72 30.56 -8.15
C LEU A 79 3.17 32.00 -7.83
N PHE A 80 2.23 32.95 -7.87
CA PHE A 80 2.46 34.38 -7.64
C PHE A 80 1.62 34.90 -6.47
N GLY A 81 1.96 36.10 -5.97
CA GLY A 81 1.28 36.74 -4.85
C GLY A 81 1.90 36.39 -3.48
N ARG A 82 1.23 36.80 -2.39
CA ARG A 82 1.74 36.67 -1.00
C ARG A 82 1.69 35.24 -0.45
N LYS A 83 0.75 34.41 -0.92
CA LYS A 83 0.59 33.00 -0.53
C LYS A 83 0.87 32.12 -1.75
N ARG A 84 2.07 31.55 -1.80
CA ARG A 84 2.55 30.68 -2.89
C ARG A 84 2.66 29.26 -2.35
N ASN A 85 2.02 28.31 -3.02
CA ASN A 85 2.01 26.91 -2.59
C ASN A 85 2.68 25.96 -3.59
N ILE A 86 3.15 26.48 -4.73
CA ILE A 86 3.94 25.77 -5.73
C ILE A 86 5.14 26.60 -6.18
N GLY A 87 6.17 25.92 -6.73
CA GLY A 87 7.39 26.55 -7.25
C GLY A 87 8.49 26.74 -6.19
N PRO A 88 9.67 27.26 -6.61
CA PRO A 88 10.85 27.37 -5.75
C PRO A 88 10.69 28.38 -4.59
N TRP A 89 9.71 29.28 -4.68
CA TRP A 89 9.42 30.33 -3.70
C TRP A 89 8.15 30.04 -2.86
N LYS A 90 7.77 28.76 -2.73
CA LYS A 90 6.65 28.29 -1.90
C LYS A 90 6.84 28.79 -0.45
N ASN A 91 5.77 29.34 0.14
CA ASN A 91 5.74 29.82 1.53
C ASN A 91 4.45 29.47 2.28
N THR A 92 3.55 28.71 1.66
CA THR A 92 2.30 28.25 2.27
C THR A 92 2.05 26.81 1.89
N GLU A 93 1.37 26.06 2.75
CA GLU A 93 1.07 24.67 2.48
C GLU A 93 0.06 24.50 1.35
N ARG A 94 0.18 23.35 0.68
CA ARG A 94 -0.72 22.95 -0.41
C ARG A 94 -1.96 22.22 0.13
N PHE A 95 -1.79 21.49 1.23
CA PHE A 95 -2.83 20.70 1.87
C PHE A 95 -3.04 21.21 3.29
N VAL A 96 -4.29 21.20 3.72
CA VAL A 96 -4.66 21.56 5.09
C VAL A 96 -5.62 20.50 5.66
N PRO A 97 -5.61 20.27 6.98
CA PRO A 97 -6.51 19.32 7.60
C PRO A 97 -7.97 19.72 7.40
N ALA A 98 -8.84 18.73 7.19
CA ALA A 98 -10.28 18.93 7.19
C ALA A 98 -10.84 18.88 8.63
N SER A 99 -12.03 19.44 8.81
CA SER A 99 -12.79 19.29 10.06
C SER A 99 -13.28 17.85 10.26
N GLU A 100 -13.61 17.48 11.50
CA GLU A 100 -14.20 16.16 11.80
C GLU A 100 -15.47 15.90 10.97
N GLN A 101 -16.31 16.92 10.79
CA GLN A 101 -17.54 16.82 10.02
C GLN A 101 -17.28 16.56 8.52
N GLU A 102 -16.31 17.24 7.93
CA GLU A 102 -15.89 17.00 6.54
C GLU A 102 -15.30 15.60 6.37
N MET A 103 -14.42 15.17 7.28
CA MET A 103 -13.87 13.81 7.28
C MET A 103 -14.98 12.76 7.35
N LYS A 104 -15.94 12.93 8.26
CA LYS A 104 -17.10 12.05 8.39
C LYS A 104 -17.93 12.00 7.10
N SER A 105 -18.24 13.15 6.52
CA SER A 105 -18.99 13.24 5.26
C SER A 105 -18.28 12.53 4.10
N LYS A 106 -16.95 12.63 4.03
CA LYS A 106 -16.15 11.94 3.01
C LYS A 106 -16.16 10.42 3.20
N TYR A 107 -16.09 9.93 4.44
CA TYR A 107 -16.27 8.51 4.73
C TYR A 107 -17.69 8.01 4.38
N GLU A 108 -18.71 8.80 4.68
CA GLU A 108 -20.10 8.48 4.29
C GLU A 108 -20.25 8.41 2.76
N GLU A 109 -19.69 9.37 2.03
CA GLU A 109 -19.64 9.37 0.56
C GLU A 109 -18.97 8.10 0.02
N ALA A 110 -17.76 7.77 0.50
CA ALA A 110 -17.04 6.57 0.11
C ALA A 110 -17.84 5.30 0.38
N LYS A 111 -18.44 5.19 1.58
CA LYS A 111 -19.23 4.04 2.02
C LYS A 111 -20.54 3.89 1.24
N SER A 112 -21.10 5.00 0.77
CA SER A 112 -22.31 5.06 -0.06
C SER A 112 -22.06 4.81 -1.55
N ASN A 113 -20.79 4.77 -1.99
CA ASN A 113 -20.46 4.46 -3.38
C ASN A 113 -21.13 3.13 -3.81
N PRO A 114 -21.93 3.10 -4.89
CA PRO A 114 -22.71 1.91 -5.24
C PRO A 114 -21.86 0.65 -5.47
N GLY A 115 -20.66 0.80 -6.04
CA GLY A 115 -19.75 -0.32 -6.27
C GLY A 115 -19.20 -0.87 -4.95
N TYR A 116 -18.63 0.00 -4.11
CA TYR A 116 -18.10 -0.41 -2.81
C TYR A 116 -19.20 -0.96 -1.86
N SER A 117 -20.39 -0.37 -1.89
CA SER A 117 -21.55 -0.85 -1.13
C SER A 117 -21.95 -2.27 -1.53
N ARG A 118 -21.99 -2.59 -2.85
CA ARG A 118 -22.22 -3.97 -3.33
C ARG A 118 -21.13 -4.94 -2.88
N LEU A 119 -19.86 -4.54 -2.93
CA LEU A 119 -18.74 -5.37 -2.47
C LEU A 119 -18.90 -5.75 -1.00
N ARG A 120 -19.19 -4.76 -0.14
CA ARG A 120 -19.35 -4.95 1.32
C ARG A 120 -20.46 -5.92 1.72
N GLN A 121 -21.45 -6.17 0.85
CA GLN A 121 -22.55 -7.11 1.14
C GLN A 121 -22.11 -8.57 1.11
N LYS A 122 -21.03 -8.91 0.38
CA LYS A 122 -20.59 -10.30 0.14
C LYS A 122 -19.16 -10.58 0.59
N THR A 123 -18.34 -9.53 0.74
CA THR A 123 -16.92 -9.63 1.00
C THR A 123 -16.60 -9.11 2.40
N LYS A 124 -15.75 -9.82 3.15
CA LYS A 124 -15.21 -9.30 4.41
C LYS A 124 -14.24 -8.16 4.09
N VAL A 125 -14.58 -6.96 4.52
CA VAL A 125 -13.68 -5.80 4.40
C VAL A 125 -12.85 -5.65 5.68
N ILE A 126 -11.54 -5.50 5.50
CA ILE A 126 -10.56 -5.14 6.53
C ILE A 126 -9.63 -4.08 5.93
N GLY A 127 -8.75 -3.49 6.74
CA GLY A 127 -7.69 -2.65 6.19
C GLY A 127 -7.08 -1.68 7.17
N THR A 128 -6.17 -0.86 6.66
CA THR A 128 -5.47 0.21 7.39
C THR A 128 -5.76 1.55 6.70
N TRP A 129 -5.12 2.62 7.17
CA TRP A 129 -5.20 3.96 6.61
C TRP A 129 -3.89 4.40 5.97
N ASP A 130 -3.92 5.53 5.26
CA ASP A 130 -2.72 6.28 4.88
C ASP A 130 -2.85 7.77 5.25
N ASP A 131 -2.00 8.64 4.74
CA ASP A 131 -1.94 10.05 5.15
C ASP A 131 -3.23 10.84 4.89
N HIS A 132 -3.95 10.56 3.80
CA HIS A 132 -5.19 11.29 3.53
C HIS A 132 -6.35 10.88 4.44
N ASP A 133 -6.45 9.62 4.84
CA ASP A 133 -7.35 9.15 5.92
C ASP A 133 -6.90 9.69 7.29
N TYR A 134 -5.59 9.71 7.51
CA TYR A 134 -4.97 10.20 8.73
C TYR A 134 -5.23 11.69 8.92
N GLY A 135 -5.43 12.43 7.81
CA GLY A 135 -6.05 13.75 7.77
C GLY A 135 -5.17 14.87 7.24
N LEU A 136 -3.93 14.57 6.85
CA LEU A 136 -3.01 15.53 6.25
C LEU A 136 -1.88 14.80 5.51
N ASN A 137 -1.64 15.20 4.26
CA ASN A 137 -0.57 14.68 3.41
C ASN A 137 0.79 14.62 4.15
N ASP A 138 1.49 13.49 4.06
CA ASP A 138 2.77 13.20 4.70
C ASP A 138 2.82 13.35 6.24
N ALA A 139 1.68 13.43 6.94
CA ALA A 139 1.67 13.66 8.38
C ALA A 139 1.97 12.38 9.18
N GLY A 140 2.59 12.55 10.35
CA GLY A 140 2.98 11.47 11.26
C GLY A 140 2.50 11.72 12.68
N LYS A 141 3.29 11.30 13.66
CA LYS A 141 2.88 11.35 15.08
C LYS A 141 2.60 12.77 15.59
N GLU A 142 3.12 13.81 14.94
CA GLU A 142 2.90 15.22 15.25
C GLU A 142 1.48 15.71 14.96
N PHE A 143 0.71 14.99 14.14
CA PHE A 143 -0.63 15.41 13.75
C PHE A 143 -1.63 15.32 14.90
N ALA A 144 -2.23 16.45 15.27
CA ALA A 144 -3.16 16.54 16.40
C ALA A 144 -4.50 15.82 16.15
N GLY A 145 -4.97 15.75 14.90
CA GLY A 145 -6.27 15.17 14.55
C GLY A 145 -6.32 13.63 14.53
N LYS A 146 -5.19 12.96 14.77
CA LYS A 146 -5.06 11.51 14.60
C LYS A 146 -6.01 10.66 15.44
N VAL A 147 -6.33 11.10 16.66
CA VAL A 147 -7.24 10.36 17.56
C VAL A 147 -8.67 10.41 17.02
N THR A 148 -9.12 11.59 16.58
CA THR A 148 -10.44 11.76 15.97
C THR A 148 -10.54 10.96 14.68
N ASN A 149 -9.53 11.06 13.81
CA ASN A 149 -9.55 10.37 12.53
C ASN A 149 -9.44 8.85 12.68
N GLN A 150 -8.76 8.35 13.72
CA GLN A 150 -8.72 6.92 14.05
C GLN A 150 -10.13 6.40 14.29
N ARG A 151 -10.92 7.11 15.11
CA ARG A 151 -12.31 6.73 15.38
C ARG A 151 -13.14 6.71 14.10
N LEU A 152 -13.05 7.75 13.27
CA LEU A 152 -13.81 7.83 12.02
C LEU A 152 -13.45 6.72 11.03
N MET A 153 -12.17 6.39 10.90
CA MET A 153 -11.70 5.30 10.05
C MET A 153 -12.22 3.94 10.56
N LEU A 154 -12.18 3.70 11.87
CA LEU A 154 -12.69 2.47 12.47
C LEU A 154 -14.22 2.35 12.32
N ASP A 155 -14.95 3.46 12.37
CA ASP A 155 -16.38 3.51 12.06
C ASP A 155 -16.65 3.24 10.57
N PHE A 156 -15.81 3.75 9.67
CA PHE A 156 -15.88 3.44 8.24
C PHE A 156 -15.72 1.94 7.97
N LEU A 157 -14.77 1.28 8.64
CA LEU A 157 -14.52 -0.17 8.54
C LEU A 157 -15.54 -1.06 9.28
N ASP A 158 -16.56 -0.48 9.93
CA ASP A 158 -17.52 -1.21 10.77
C ASP A 158 -16.82 -2.01 11.89
N GLU A 159 -15.72 -1.46 12.43
CA GLU A 159 -14.98 -2.10 13.53
C GLU A 159 -15.89 -2.18 14.77
N PRO A 160 -16.02 -3.35 15.44
CA PRO A 160 -16.84 -3.49 16.64
C PRO A 160 -16.49 -2.47 17.72
N GLN A 161 -17.50 -2.00 18.47
CA GLN A 161 -17.30 -0.96 19.50
C GLN A 161 -16.44 -1.44 20.67
N ASP A 162 -16.44 -2.74 20.97
CA ASP A 162 -15.65 -3.38 22.01
C ASP A 162 -14.25 -3.83 21.56
N SER A 163 -13.94 -3.69 20.26
CA SER A 163 -12.68 -4.11 19.66
C SER A 163 -11.46 -3.51 20.38
N PRO A 164 -10.41 -4.30 20.65
CA PRO A 164 -9.16 -3.78 21.22
C PRO A 164 -8.52 -2.70 20.35
N ARG A 165 -8.78 -2.73 19.03
CA ARG A 165 -8.30 -1.74 18.06
C ARG A 165 -8.78 -0.32 18.36
N ARG A 166 -9.93 -0.15 19.04
CA ARG A 166 -10.45 1.15 19.48
C ARG A 166 -9.79 1.68 20.76
N LYS A 167 -9.00 0.85 21.45
CA LYS A 167 -8.35 1.17 22.74
C LYS A 167 -6.84 1.36 22.62
N GLN A 168 -6.26 1.04 21.48
CA GLN A 168 -4.83 1.20 21.20
C GLN A 168 -4.54 2.48 20.41
N ALA A 169 -3.28 2.88 20.42
CA ALA A 169 -2.76 3.99 19.63
C ALA A 169 -2.41 3.52 18.22
N GLY A 170 -3.22 3.87 17.22
CA GLY A 170 -3.08 3.45 15.82
C GLY A 170 -4.04 2.33 15.42
N VAL A 171 -4.23 2.16 14.12
CA VAL A 171 -5.22 1.24 13.52
C VAL A 171 -4.63 -0.12 13.12
N TYR A 172 -3.44 -0.50 13.57
CA TYR A 172 -2.88 -1.81 13.23
C TYR A 172 -3.73 -2.97 13.79
N ALA A 173 -3.81 -4.08 13.05
CA ALA A 173 -4.63 -5.24 13.41
C ALA A 173 -4.14 -6.52 12.71
N SER A 174 -4.55 -7.69 13.20
CA SER A 174 -4.32 -8.96 12.51
C SER A 174 -5.60 -9.80 12.42
N TYR A 175 -5.69 -10.60 11.37
CA TYR A 175 -6.81 -11.50 11.07
C TYR A 175 -6.25 -12.86 10.65
N THR A 176 -6.92 -13.95 11.02
CA THR A 176 -6.58 -15.30 10.54
C THR A 176 -7.82 -15.92 9.92
N PHE A 177 -7.68 -16.45 8.71
CA PHE A 177 -8.77 -17.04 7.93
C PHE A 177 -8.45 -18.47 7.54
N GLY A 178 -9.49 -19.29 7.44
CA GLY A 178 -9.41 -20.66 6.93
C GLY A 178 -9.04 -21.70 8.00
N PRO A 179 -9.16 -22.99 7.63
CA PRO A 179 -8.92 -24.09 8.55
C PRO A 179 -7.43 -24.32 8.81
N THR A 180 -7.12 -24.95 9.95
CA THR A 180 -5.75 -25.37 10.32
C THR A 180 -5.02 -26.05 9.15
N GLY A 181 -3.77 -25.64 8.90
CA GLY A 181 -2.95 -26.14 7.78
C GLY A 181 -3.16 -25.42 6.44
N ARG A 182 -4.26 -24.67 6.28
CA ARG A 182 -4.51 -23.79 5.13
C ARG A 182 -4.85 -22.35 5.56
N GLN A 183 -4.35 -21.97 6.73
CA GLN A 183 -4.64 -20.67 7.31
C GLN A 183 -3.88 -19.56 6.57
N ILE A 184 -4.57 -18.45 6.36
CA ILE A 184 -3.98 -17.18 5.89
C ILE A 184 -4.02 -16.20 7.04
N LYS A 185 -2.85 -15.72 7.47
CA LYS A 185 -2.74 -14.60 8.40
C LYS A 185 -2.60 -13.31 7.62
N VAL A 186 -3.40 -12.30 7.94
CA VAL A 186 -3.23 -10.94 7.43
C VAL A 186 -2.83 -10.06 8.60
N ILE A 187 -1.68 -9.39 8.49
CA ILE A 187 -1.17 -8.42 9.46
C ILE A 187 -1.21 -7.05 8.79
N LEU A 188 -1.98 -6.12 9.34
CA LEU A 188 -2.11 -4.76 8.83
C LEU A 188 -1.34 -3.80 9.71
N LEU A 189 -0.36 -3.13 9.11
CA LEU A 189 0.46 -2.13 9.77
C LEU A 189 -0.20 -0.75 9.67
N ASP A 190 -0.11 0.01 10.76
CA ASP A 190 -0.24 1.46 10.77
C ASP A 190 1.16 2.08 10.63
N THR A 191 1.39 2.88 9.61
CA THR A 191 2.66 3.53 9.29
C THR A 191 2.59 5.06 9.50
N ARG A 192 1.55 5.53 10.22
CA ARG A 192 1.27 6.96 10.42
C ARG A 192 1.30 7.35 11.90
N TYR A 193 0.54 6.64 12.75
CA TYR A 193 0.22 7.10 14.11
C TYR A 193 1.45 7.40 14.99
N HIS A 194 2.47 6.56 14.87
CA HIS A 194 3.73 6.64 15.62
C HIS A 194 4.91 7.15 14.79
N ARG A 195 4.70 7.39 13.49
CA ARG A 195 5.79 7.68 12.56
C ARG A 195 6.45 9.03 12.87
N ASP A 196 7.76 9.02 12.94
CA ASP A 196 8.58 10.24 13.04
C ASP A 196 8.60 11.03 11.72
N PRO A 197 8.95 12.33 11.76
CA PRO A 197 9.00 13.17 10.55
C PRO A 197 9.81 12.54 9.42
N LEU A 198 9.36 12.78 8.18
CA LEU A 198 10.09 12.33 7.00
C LEU A 198 11.52 12.91 6.99
N ARG A 199 12.49 12.12 6.50
CA ARG A 199 13.93 12.47 6.49
C ARG A 199 14.59 12.46 7.88
N SER A 200 13.92 11.96 8.91
CA SER A 200 14.57 11.59 10.17
C SER A 200 15.10 10.15 10.13
N ASP A 201 15.88 9.77 11.12
CA ASP A 201 16.27 8.38 11.41
C ASP A 201 15.39 7.74 12.50
N GLY A 202 14.18 8.27 12.68
CA GLY A 202 13.21 7.87 13.69
C GLY A 202 12.43 6.59 13.35
N THR A 203 11.33 6.36 14.07
CA THR A 203 10.51 5.15 13.96
C THR A 203 9.35 5.32 12.97
N ILE A 204 8.88 4.21 12.38
CA ILE A 204 7.62 4.13 11.67
C ILE A 204 6.51 3.63 12.61
N LEU A 205 6.73 2.46 13.22
CA LEU A 205 5.69 1.76 13.99
C LEU A 205 5.61 2.21 15.46
N GLY A 206 6.69 2.76 16.02
CA GLY A 206 6.79 2.99 17.46
C GLY A 206 6.92 1.70 18.26
N SER A 207 7.29 1.83 19.54
CA SER A 207 7.65 0.69 20.40
C SER A 207 6.50 -0.28 20.64
N SER A 208 5.27 0.22 20.81
CA SER A 208 4.08 -0.58 21.11
C SER A 208 3.68 -1.47 19.95
N GLN A 209 3.61 -0.93 18.74
CA GLN A 209 3.29 -1.70 17.54
C GLN A 209 4.44 -2.62 17.12
N TRP A 210 5.70 -2.24 17.33
CA TRP A 210 6.83 -3.16 17.13
C TRP A 210 6.75 -4.39 18.03
N ALA A 211 6.49 -4.20 19.32
CA ALA A 211 6.32 -5.31 20.27
C ALA A 211 5.09 -6.18 19.94
N TRP A 212 4.03 -5.57 19.42
CA TRP A 212 2.87 -6.29 18.91
C TRP A 212 3.22 -7.13 17.66
N LEU A 213 3.87 -6.53 16.66
CA LEU A 213 4.24 -7.20 15.41
C LEU A 213 5.17 -8.40 15.68
N GLU A 214 6.12 -8.24 16.59
CA GLU A 214 6.98 -9.32 17.05
C GLU A 214 6.17 -10.52 17.57
N LYS A 215 5.20 -10.29 18.45
CA LYS A 215 4.30 -11.34 18.95
C LYS A 215 3.49 -11.99 17.82
N GLU A 216 2.99 -11.20 16.87
CA GLU A 216 2.22 -11.73 15.74
C GLU A 216 3.05 -12.67 14.86
N LEU A 217 4.34 -12.35 14.66
CA LEU A 217 5.26 -13.13 13.83
C LEU A 217 5.77 -14.39 14.55
N TYR A 218 6.02 -14.31 15.86
CA TYR A 218 6.39 -15.48 16.68
C TYR A 218 5.20 -16.38 17.07
N GLY A 219 3.96 -15.93 16.87
CA GLY A 219 2.76 -16.73 17.12
C GLY A 219 2.62 -17.94 16.20
N SER A 220 1.52 -18.69 16.36
CA SER A 220 1.25 -19.94 15.63
C SER A 220 1.45 -19.83 14.11
N PRO A 221 2.12 -20.82 13.48
CA PRO A 221 2.41 -20.77 12.06
C PRO A 221 1.12 -20.87 11.23
N THR A 222 1.08 -20.12 10.14
CA THR A 222 0.03 -20.18 9.11
C THR A 222 0.65 -20.56 7.77
N ALA A 223 -0.15 -21.07 6.84
CA ALA A 223 0.34 -21.46 5.52
C ALA A 223 0.82 -20.23 4.73
N VAL A 224 0.08 -19.12 4.84
CA VAL A 224 0.41 -17.83 4.24
C VAL A 224 0.34 -16.74 5.31
N THR A 225 1.25 -15.76 5.25
CA THR A 225 1.21 -14.53 6.04
C THR A 225 1.33 -13.32 5.11
N ILE A 226 0.27 -12.52 5.01
CA ILE A 226 0.24 -11.29 4.22
C ILE A 226 0.48 -10.13 5.18
N ILE A 227 1.49 -9.31 4.92
CA ILE A 227 1.71 -8.07 5.68
C ILE A 227 1.29 -6.90 4.80
N GLY A 228 0.19 -6.23 5.16
CA GLY A 228 -0.26 -5.00 4.51
C GLY A 228 0.36 -3.77 5.14
N SER A 229 0.96 -2.92 4.31
CA SER A 229 1.54 -1.62 4.68
C SER A 229 0.92 -0.54 3.81
N SER A 230 0.67 0.66 4.32
CA SER A 230 0.12 1.72 3.47
C SER A 230 1.13 2.19 2.42
N ILE A 231 2.40 2.31 2.83
CA ILE A 231 3.53 2.68 1.98
C ILE A 231 4.33 1.45 1.56
N GLN A 232 5.05 1.53 0.44
CA GLN A 232 5.89 0.44 -0.07
C GLN A 232 6.98 0.03 0.93
N VAL A 233 7.20 -1.28 1.08
CA VAL A 233 8.19 -1.86 2.01
C VAL A 233 9.53 -2.06 1.31
N ILE A 234 9.52 -2.71 0.15
CA ILE A 234 10.75 -3.05 -0.58
C ILE A 234 11.24 -1.87 -1.41
N SER A 235 10.36 -1.27 -2.21
CA SER A 235 10.77 -0.19 -3.13
C SER A 235 11.22 1.08 -2.41
N ASN A 236 12.22 1.73 -2.99
CA ASN A 236 12.64 3.07 -2.63
C ASN A 236 12.79 3.93 -3.89
N LEU A 237 11.67 4.17 -4.58
CA LEU A 237 11.65 4.96 -5.82
C LEU A 237 12.28 6.34 -5.64
N SER A 238 12.05 6.98 -4.48
CA SER A 238 12.70 8.21 -4.00
C SER A 238 14.22 8.22 -4.16
N ALA A 239 14.90 7.08 -3.99
CA ALA A 239 16.35 6.99 -4.14
C ALA A 239 16.82 7.20 -5.60
N THR A 240 15.92 7.04 -6.57
CA THR A 240 16.22 7.06 -8.01
C THR A 240 15.56 8.22 -8.76
N THR A 241 14.54 8.82 -8.16
CA THR A 241 13.76 9.93 -8.75
C THR A 241 14.12 11.29 -8.16
N GLY A 242 14.88 11.32 -7.06
CA GLY A 242 15.47 12.55 -6.55
C GLY A 242 16.39 13.21 -7.58
N PRO A 243 16.38 14.55 -7.70
CA PRO A 243 15.68 15.50 -6.84
C PRO A 243 14.25 15.89 -7.29
N PHE A 244 13.66 15.21 -8.29
CA PHE A 244 12.41 15.67 -8.90
C PHE A 244 11.17 15.38 -8.07
N PHE A 245 11.09 14.19 -7.50
CA PHE A 245 9.97 13.78 -6.66
C PHE A 245 10.40 12.73 -5.64
N TYR A 246 9.77 12.82 -4.47
CA TYR A 246 9.95 11.93 -3.34
C TYR A 246 8.57 11.37 -2.96
N MET A 247 8.58 10.09 -2.59
CA MET A 247 7.44 9.30 -2.16
C MET A 247 7.78 8.67 -0.82
N GLU A 248 6.75 8.39 -0.02
CA GLU A 248 6.93 7.70 1.24
C GLU A 248 7.16 6.21 1.00
N SER A 249 8.10 5.64 1.73
CA SER A 249 8.34 4.20 1.74
C SER A 249 9.17 3.85 2.96
N TRP A 250 9.18 2.57 3.33
CA TRP A 250 10.08 2.06 4.36
C TRP A 250 11.56 2.31 4.00
N GLY A 251 11.89 2.41 2.71
CA GLY A 251 13.23 2.78 2.24
C GLY A 251 13.68 4.18 2.66
N ARG A 252 12.77 5.04 3.14
CA ARG A 252 13.06 6.35 3.73
C ARG A 252 13.47 6.26 5.20
N PHE A 253 13.25 5.12 5.85
CA PHE A 253 13.60 4.81 7.23
C PHE A 253 14.44 3.51 7.27
N PRO A 254 15.69 3.54 6.76
CA PRO A 254 16.47 2.32 6.54
C PRO A 254 16.64 1.46 7.79
N LYS A 255 16.84 2.07 8.97
CA LYS A 255 16.96 1.35 10.25
C LYS A 255 15.69 0.53 10.59
N GLU A 256 14.51 1.12 10.37
CA GLU A 256 13.23 0.46 10.63
C GLU A 256 12.94 -0.64 9.62
N ARG A 257 13.33 -0.44 8.35
CA ARG A 257 13.23 -1.48 7.32
C ARG A 257 14.17 -2.66 7.59
N ASP A 258 15.41 -2.38 7.96
CA ASP A 258 16.38 -3.42 8.32
C ASP A 258 15.90 -4.19 9.56
N ARG A 259 15.31 -3.51 10.55
CA ARG A 259 14.66 -4.14 11.70
C ARG A 259 13.51 -5.06 11.29
N LEU A 260 12.67 -4.65 10.33
CA LEU A 260 11.58 -5.48 9.81
C LEU A 260 12.13 -6.75 9.15
N PHE A 261 13.11 -6.62 8.25
CA PHE A 261 13.73 -7.75 7.58
C PHE A 261 14.40 -8.70 8.57
N LYS A 262 15.12 -8.16 9.57
CA LYS A 262 15.71 -8.96 10.63
C LYS A 262 14.66 -9.72 11.44
N LEU A 263 13.57 -9.07 11.84
CA LEU A 263 12.48 -9.72 12.57
C LEU A 263 11.85 -10.87 11.74
N LEU A 264 11.65 -10.67 10.44
CA LEU A 264 11.15 -11.72 9.56
C LEU A 264 12.12 -12.90 9.48
N ALA A 265 13.42 -12.65 9.31
CA ALA A 265 14.43 -13.69 9.30
C ALA A 265 14.49 -14.46 10.64
N ASP A 266 14.50 -13.74 11.76
CA ASP A 266 14.64 -14.29 13.11
C ASP A 266 13.39 -15.09 13.54
N SER A 267 12.19 -14.65 13.13
CA SER A 267 10.94 -15.35 13.40
C SER A 267 10.81 -16.69 12.66
N LYS A 268 11.58 -16.87 11.57
CA LYS A 268 11.52 -18.04 10.67
C LYS A 268 10.11 -18.32 10.13
N ARG A 269 9.23 -17.32 10.12
CA ARG A 269 7.88 -17.44 9.59
C ARG A 269 7.93 -17.59 8.07
N GLY A 270 7.37 -18.69 7.57
CA GLY A 270 7.23 -18.94 6.14
C GLY A 270 5.95 -18.32 5.56
N GLY A 271 5.90 -18.26 4.24
CA GLY A 271 4.76 -17.78 3.47
C GLY A 271 4.54 -16.27 3.57
N VAL A 272 5.57 -15.49 3.92
CA VAL A 272 5.44 -14.04 4.10
C VAL A 272 5.62 -13.30 2.78
N PHE A 273 4.70 -12.40 2.46
CA PHE A 273 4.87 -11.37 1.44
C PHE A 273 4.11 -10.10 1.82
N PHE A 274 4.45 -8.99 1.16
CA PHE A 274 3.85 -7.68 1.41
C PHE A 274 2.82 -7.32 0.34
N ILE A 275 1.84 -6.52 0.76
CA ILE A 275 0.97 -5.73 -0.12
C ILE A 275 1.06 -4.26 0.29
N SER A 276 1.08 -3.35 -0.68
CA SER A 276 1.29 -1.91 -0.41
C SER A 276 0.49 -0.94 -1.29
N GLY A 277 0.44 0.34 -0.88
CA GLY A 277 -0.33 1.44 -1.47
C GLY A 277 0.49 2.72 -1.74
N ASP A 278 -0.10 3.90 -1.45
CA ASP A 278 0.46 5.28 -1.52
C ASP A 278 0.78 5.83 -2.93
N VAL A 279 1.47 5.03 -3.75
CA VAL A 279 2.26 5.56 -4.87
C VAL A 279 1.52 5.87 -6.18
N HIS A 280 0.21 5.67 -6.25
CA HIS A 280 -0.64 5.89 -7.43
C HIS A 280 -0.23 5.07 -8.68
N PHE A 281 0.48 3.96 -8.52
CA PHE A 281 0.70 2.99 -9.57
C PHE A 281 0.71 1.56 -9.02
N GLY A 282 0.64 0.60 -9.95
CA GLY A 282 0.82 -0.82 -9.66
C GLY A 282 2.21 -1.32 -10.04
N GLU A 283 2.83 -2.13 -9.18
CA GLU A 283 4.04 -2.89 -9.51
C GLU A 283 4.22 -4.10 -8.58
N ILE A 284 5.16 -4.98 -8.95
CA ILE A 284 5.62 -6.07 -8.08
C ILE A 284 7.13 -5.95 -7.92
N THR A 285 7.58 -5.84 -6.67
CA THR A 285 9.00 -5.87 -6.33
C THR A 285 9.34 -7.12 -5.55
N ARG A 286 10.61 -7.54 -5.64
CA ARG A 286 11.17 -8.73 -5.04
C ARG A 286 12.51 -8.40 -4.39
N TYR A 287 12.72 -8.92 -3.18
CA TYR A 287 13.99 -8.83 -2.45
C TYR A 287 14.37 -10.17 -1.85
N ASP A 288 15.50 -10.72 -2.29
CA ASP A 288 15.90 -12.10 -1.98
C ASP A 288 16.87 -12.21 -0.79
N CYS A 289 17.35 -11.06 -0.28
CA CYS A 289 18.41 -11.00 0.71
C CYS A 289 17.94 -10.65 2.13
N ALA A 290 16.62 -10.57 2.37
CA ALA A 290 16.07 -10.33 3.71
C ALA A 290 15.82 -11.63 4.49
N THR A 291 15.40 -12.70 3.83
CA THR A 291 15.04 -13.97 4.46
C THR A 291 15.60 -15.15 3.66
N GLY A 292 15.35 -16.38 4.12
CA GLY A 292 15.74 -17.59 3.38
C GLY A 292 14.88 -17.91 2.16
N TYR A 293 14.05 -16.97 1.68
CA TYR A 293 13.23 -17.09 0.47
C TYR A 293 12.92 -15.69 -0.11
N PRO A 294 12.41 -15.61 -1.36
CA PRO A 294 12.07 -14.34 -1.99
C PRO A 294 10.94 -13.60 -1.26
N LEU A 295 11.20 -12.37 -0.82
CA LEU A 295 10.14 -11.49 -0.33
C LEU A 295 9.57 -10.69 -1.50
N TYR A 296 8.27 -10.85 -1.74
CA TYR A 296 7.53 -10.03 -2.70
C TYR A 296 6.85 -8.86 -1.97
N ASP A 297 6.77 -7.71 -2.64
CA ASP A 297 5.95 -6.56 -2.26
C ASP A 297 5.11 -6.15 -3.47
N VAL A 298 3.81 -6.39 -3.37
CA VAL A 298 2.83 -6.17 -4.44
C VAL A 298 2.08 -4.88 -4.16
N THR A 299 2.40 -3.86 -4.93
CA THR A 299 1.80 -2.54 -4.78
C THR A 299 0.61 -2.41 -5.72
N ALA A 300 -0.56 -2.11 -5.16
CA ALA A 300 -1.76 -1.78 -5.92
C ALA A 300 -2.35 -0.46 -5.40
N SER A 301 -1.83 0.63 -5.93
CA SER A 301 -2.15 1.98 -5.51
C SER A 301 -2.80 2.72 -6.66
N GLY A 302 -4.12 2.70 -6.72
CA GLY A 302 -4.83 3.49 -7.72
C GLY A 302 -6.22 3.02 -8.04
N ILE A 303 -7.07 2.82 -7.03
CA ILE A 303 -8.50 2.62 -7.26
C ILE A 303 -9.07 3.80 -8.07
N THR A 304 -8.60 5.02 -7.81
CA THR A 304 -8.96 6.21 -8.59
C THR A 304 -7.78 7.09 -8.98
N GLN A 305 -6.88 7.40 -8.03
CA GLN A 305 -5.71 8.23 -8.26
C GLN A 305 -4.63 7.40 -8.93
N ALA A 306 -4.19 7.83 -10.11
CA ALA A 306 -3.22 7.09 -10.90
C ALA A 306 -2.19 8.06 -11.47
N VAL A 307 -0.92 7.70 -11.42
CA VAL A 307 0.19 8.59 -11.77
C VAL A 307 0.14 9.03 -13.24
N GLU A 308 -0.39 8.23 -14.16
CA GLU A 308 -0.57 8.67 -15.55
C GLU A 308 -1.67 9.74 -15.68
N LYS A 309 -2.69 9.72 -14.81
CA LYS A 309 -3.81 10.68 -14.84
C LYS A 309 -3.43 12.07 -14.31
N VAL A 310 -2.20 12.27 -13.81
CA VAL A 310 -1.72 13.60 -13.39
C VAL A 310 -1.45 14.53 -14.57
N VAL A 311 -1.30 13.97 -15.77
CA VAL A 311 -1.18 14.71 -17.03
C VAL A 311 -2.37 14.39 -17.95
N PRO A 312 -2.74 15.28 -18.88
CA PRO A 312 -3.79 14.99 -19.86
C PRO A 312 -3.50 13.74 -20.69
N MET A 313 -4.56 13.04 -21.14
CA MET A 313 -4.48 11.79 -21.90
C MET A 313 -3.42 11.76 -23.02
N PRO A 314 -3.30 12.79 -23.89
CA PRO A 314 -2.31 12.79 -24.96
C PRO A 314 -0.85 12.77 -24.45
N LEU A 315 -0.61 13.11 -23.19
CA LEU A 315 0.70 13.21 -22.57
C LEU A 315 1.03 12.04 -21.62
N HIS A 316 0.14 11.06 -21.44
CA HIS A 316 0.40 9.89 -20.60
C HIS A 316 1.70 9.16 -21.01
N PHE A 317 2.05 9.17 -22.30
CA PHE A 317 3.28 8.54 -22.79
C PHE A 317 4.55 9.14 -22.17
N LEU A 318 4.53 10.41 -21.76
CA LEU A 318 5.67 11.04 -21.10
C LEU A 318 5.95 10.39 -19.75
N VAL A 319 4.91 10.11 -18.95
CA VAL A 319 5.05 9.41 -17.66
C VAL A 319 5.65 8.02 -17.88
N ARG A 320 5.14 7.28 -18.87
CA ARG A 320 5.65 5.95 -19.24
C ARG A 320 7.11 5.99 -19.70
N PHE A 321 7.48 6.99 -20.48
CA PHE A 321 8.84 7.21 -20.95
C PHE A 321 9.79 7.51 -19.78
N LEU A 322 9.40 8.41 -18.87
CA LEU A 322 10.20 8.74 -17.69
C LEU A 322 10.40 7.51 -16.78
N ALA A 323 9.40 6.65 -16.65
CA ALA A 323 9.49 5.41 -15.88
C ALA A 323 10.60 4.47 -16.40
N TRP A 324 10.98 4.52 -17.68
CA TRP A 324 12.07 3.69 -18.22
C TRP A 324 13.44 4.05 -17.68
N PHE A 325 13.60 5.27 -17.17
CA PHE A 325 14.86 5.76 -16.60
C PHE A 325 14.98 5.51 -15.10
N THR A 326 13.94 4.94 -14.48
CA THR A 326 14.00 4.48 -13.09
C THR A 326 14.52 3.03 -13.07
N PRO A 327 15.53 2.71 -12.23
CA PRO A 327 16.06 1.36 -12.09
C PRO A 327 14.96 0.33 -11.77
N ALA A 328 14.98 -0.80 -12.48
CA ALA A 328 14.04 -1.90 -12.31
C ALA A 328 14.69 -3.12 -11.59
N THR A 329 15.73 -2.89 -10.79
CA THR A 329 16.56 -3.96 -10.20
C THR A 329 15.79 -4.83 -9.22
N LEU A 330 14.86 -4.24 -8.46
CA LEU A 330 13.99 -4.98 -7.56
C LEU A 330 12.67 -5.39 -8.22
N ARG A 331 12.34 -4.91 -9.43
CA ARG A 331 11.05 -5.24 -10.05
C ARG A 331 11.05 -6.65 -10.61
N VAL A 332 9.93 -7.34 -10.41
CA VAL A 332 9.65 -8.61 -11.09
C VAL A 332 9.27 -8.28 -12.52
N MET A 333 10.14 -8.66 -13.45
CA MET A 333 9.93 -8.44 -14.88
C MET A 333 9.53 -9.77 -15.51
N ASP A 334 8.31 -9.87 -16.03
CA ASP A 334 7.80 -11.08 -16.68
C ASP A 334 7.00 -10.75 -17.96
N GLY A 335 6.50 -11.78 -18.64
CA GLY A 335 5.70 -11.62 -19.86
C GLY A 335 4.33 -10.97 -19.62
N ASN A 336 3.86 -10.89 -18.38
CA ASN A 336 2.59 -10.27 -18.04
C ASN A 336 2.71 -8.74 -17.91
N CYS A 337 3.92 -8.19 -17.90
CA CYS A 337 4.13 -6.76 -17.87
C CYS A 337 3.60 -6.07 -19.13
N ARG A 338 2.50 -5.32 -18.98
CA ARG A 338 1.92 -4.53 -20.09
C ARG A 338 2.84 -3.36 -20.53
N ARG A 339 3.80 -2.97 -19.69
CA ARG A 339 4.74 -1.86 -19.94
C ARG A 339 6.18 -2.31 -19.76
N LYS A 340 7.11 -1.72 -20.52
CA LYS A 340 8.55 -2.00 -20.43
C LYS A 340 9.16 -1.77 -19.04
N SER A 341 8.60 -0.85 -18.26
CA SER A 341 9.04 -0.60 -16.87
C SER A 341 8.48 -1.60 -15.86
N CYS A 342 7.50 -2.43 -16.24
CA CYS A 342 6.65 -3.25 -15.35
C CYS A 342 5.92 -2.45 -14.25
N THR A 343 5.79 -1.14 -14.45
CA THR A 343 4.98 -0.25 -13.61
C THR A 343 3.72 0.11 -14.38
N TYR A 344 2.57 0.00 -13.74
CA TYR A 344 1.28 0.30 -14.33
C TYR A 344 0.66 1.55 -13.69
N GLY A 345 0.73 2.69 -14.38
CA GLY A 345 0.32 3.99 -13.82
C GLY A 345 -1.12 4.40 -14.08
N MET A 346 -1.99 3.45 -14.45
CA MET A 346 -3.43 3.66 -14.64
C MET A 346 -4.22 3.02 -13.48
N PRO A 347 -5.53 3.29 -13.34
CA PRO A 347 -6.29 2.75 -12.22
C PRO A 347 -6.23 1.21 -12.16
N ASN A 348 -6.02 0.69 -10.95
CA ASN A 348 -5.68 -0.70 -10.71
C ASN A 348 -6.09 -1.18 -9.31
N PHE A 349 -6.16 -2.49 -9.16
CA PHE A 349 -6.35 -3.17 -7.88
C PHE A 349 -5.50 -4.44 -7.81
N GLY A 350 -5.23 -4.91 -6.60
CA GLY A 350 -4.48 -6.12 -6.34
C GLY A 350 -5.39 -7.33 -6.20
N ALA A 351 -4.96 -8.48 -6.71
CA ALA A 351 -5.68 -9.74 -6.64
C ALA A 351 -4.73 -10.88 -6.25
N ILE A 352 -5.12 -11.66 -5.25
CA ILE A 352 -4.42 -12.84 -4.77
C ILE A 352 -5.36 -14.03 -4.94
N GLU A 353 -4.91 -15.03 -5.68
CA GLU A 353 -5.57 -16.31 -5.87
C GLU A 353 -4.68 -17.41 -5.29
N ILE A 354 -5.24 -18.29 -4.48
CA ILE A 354 -4.55 -19.46 -3.92
C ILE A 354 -5.26 -20.72 -4.39
N ASP A 355 -4.57 -21.52 -5.19
CA ASP A 355 -5.04 -22.84 -5.58
C ASP A 355 -4.57 -23.87 -4.55
N TRP A 356 -5.45 -24.16 -3.58
CA TRP A 356 -5.24 -25.17 -2.55
C TRP A 356 -5.32 -26.61 -3.05
N HIS A 357 -5.77 -26.84 -4.28
CA HIS A 357 -5.90 -28.16 -4.90
C HIS A 357 -4.71 -28.50 -5.80
N ALA A 358 -3.98 -27.50 -6.27
CA ALA A 358 -2.73 -27.69 -6.99
C ALA A 358 -1.67 -28.43 -6.13
N THR A 359 -0.84 -29.23 -6.79
CA THR A 359 0.30 -29.92 -6.17
C THR A 359 1.58 -29.57 -6.94
N PRO A 360 2.46 -28.70 -6.41
CA PRO A 360 2.34 -27.97 -5.14
C PRO A 360 1.24 -26.88 -5.16
N VAL A 361 0.76 -26.50 -3.97
CA VAL A 361 -0.18 -25.37 -3.79
C VAL A 361 0.40 -24.14 -4.46
N THR A 362 -0.40 -23.46 -5.27
CA THR A 362 0.06 -22.34 -6.10
C THR A 362 -0.54 -21.02 -5.63
N LEU A 363 0.29 -19.99 -5.51
CA LEU A 363 -0.13 -18.61 -5.31
C LEU A 363 0.04 -17.84 -6.60
N LYS A 364 -1.02 -17.14 -6.99
CA LYS A 364 -1.03 -16.22 -8.11
C LYS A 364 -1.39 -14.83 -7.57
N ILE A 365 -0.43 -13.91 -7.66
CA ILE A 365 -0.57 -12.55 -7.16
C ILE A 365 -0.43 -11.59 -8.33
N GLN A 366 -1.41 -10.72 -8.52
CA GLN A 366 -1.50 -9.85 -9.69
C GLN A 366 -1.91 -8.44 -9.29
N VAL A 367 -1.50 -7.48 -10.11
CA VAL A 367 -2.18 -6.20 -10.23
C VAL A 367 -3.05 -6.27 -11.50
N ARG A 368 -4.28 -5.80 -11.40
CA ARG A 368 -5.29 -5.84 -12.46
C ARG A 368 -5.81 -4.44 -12.76
N ASP A 369 -6.20 -4.21 -14.01
CA ASP A 369 -6.79 -2.93 -14.44
C ASP A 369 -8.31 -2.85 -14.15
N THR A 370 -8.95 -1.79 -14.66
CA THR A 370 -10.38 -1.53 -14.48
C THR A 370 -11.29 -2.54 -15.16
N ASP A 371 -10.78 -3.35 -16.09
CA ASP A 371 -11.54 -4.39 -16.78
C ASP A 371 -11.35 -5.76 -16.11
N GLY A 372 -10.42 -5.84 -15.14
CA GLY A 372 -10.07 -7.04 -14.39
C GLY A 372 -8.93 -7.85 -15.03
N ASP A 373 -8.30 -7.30 -16.07
CA ASP A 373 -7.20 -7.95 -16.78
C ASP A 373 -5.88 -7.74 -16.04
N PRO A 374 -5.02 -8.77 -15.96
CA PRO A 374 -3.72 -8.64 -15.31
C PRO A 374 -2.79 -7.72 -16.10
N VAL A 375 -2.10 -6.83 -15.39
CA VAL A 375 -1.14 -5.86 -15.96
C VAL A 375 0.29 -6.10 -15.52
N VAL A 376 0.45 -6.80 -14.39
CA VAL A 376 1.68 -7.40 -13.87
C VAL A 376 1.27 -8.52 -12.92
N GLY A 377 2.05 -9.59 -12.84
CA GLY A 377 1.74 -10.71 -11.96
C GLY A 377 2.94 -11.58 -11.65
N VAL A 378 2.80 -12.39 -10.62
CA VAL A 378 3.70 -13.48 -10.29
C VAL A 378 2.88 -14.70 -9.93
N THR A 379 3.31 -15.86 -10.41
CA THR A 379 2.77 -17.15 -10.00
C THR A 379 3.91 -17.97 -9.44
N ALA A 380 3.77 -18.43 -8.20
CA ALA A 380 4.80 -19.17 -7.49
C ALA A 380 4.16 -20.30 -6.66
N PRO A 381 4.83 -21.45 -6.52
CA PRO A 381 4.38 -22.46 -5.58
C PRO A 381 4.56 -21.92 -4.15
N LEU A 382 3.62 -22.21 -3.25
CA LEU A 382 3.70 -21.77 -1.85
C LEU A 382 5.00 -22.24 -1.17
N SER A 383 5.54 -23.38 -1.62
CA SER A 383 6.81 -23.93 -1.16
C SER A 383 8.02 -23.03 -1.46
N GLU A 384 7.96 -22.14 -2.46
CA GLU A 384 9.01 -21.15 -2.75
C GLU A 384 9.10 -20.11 -1.63
N LEU A 385 7.98 -19.77 -1.00
CA LEU A 385 7.93 -18.80 0.09
C LEU A 385 8.25 -19.44 1.46
N GLN A 386 8.87 -20.61 1.49
CA GLN A 386 9.17 -21.34 2.73
C GLN A 386 10.66 -21.68 2.79
N ALA A 387 11.34 -21.20 3.84
CA ALA A 387 12.79 -21.31 4.01
C ALA A 387 13.35 -22.75 3.96
N ARG A 388 12.55 -23.78 4.30
CA ARG A 388 13.00 -25.18 4.30
C ARG A 388 13.36 -25.71 2.91
N ASN A 389 12.84 -25.11 1.83
CA ASN A 389 13.08 -25.58 0.47
C ASN A 389 14.18 -24.81 -0.28
N PHE A 390 14.59 -23.64 0.22
CA PHE A 390 15.58 -22.82 -0.48
C PHE A 390 17.00 -23.40 -0.39
N ASN A 391 17.30 -24.17 0.66
CA ASN A 391 18.54 -24.96 0.75
C ASN A 391 18.65 -26.09 -0.28
N TYR A 392 17.57 -26.42 -1.02
CA TYR A 392 17.59 -27.40 -2.11
C TYR A 392 17.80 -26.73 -3.48
N VAL A 393 17.45 -25.45 -3.63
CA VAL A 393 17.61 -24.68 -4.88
C VAL A 393 19.04 -24.11 -5.02
N THR A 394 19.75 -23.94 -3.90
CA THR A 394 21.11 -23.39 -3.87
C THR A 394 22.17 -24.26 -4.58
N SER A 395 21.91 -25.54 -4.88
CA SER A 395 22.88 -26.39 -5.59
C SER A 395 22.77 -26.32 -7.12
N ASN A 396 21.61 -25.98 -7.69
CA ASN A 396 21.39 -26.02 -9.15
C ASN A 396 21.23 -24.64 -9.82
N GLU A 397 20.98 -23.55 -9.08
CA GLU A 397 20.80 -22.20 -9.65
C GLU A 397 21.78 -21.13 -9.10
N ALA A 398 22.93 -21.54 -8.55
CA ALA A 398 23.93 -20.68 -7.90
C ALA A 398 24.52 -19.53 -8.75
N GLY A 399 24.13 -19.38 -10.03
CA GLY A 399 24.49 -18.25 -10.90
C GLY A 399 23.38 -17.23 -11.18
N LYS A 400 22.10 -17.52 -10.86
CA LYS A 400 20.96 -16.64 -11.21
C LYS A 400 20.47 -15.73 -10.06
N HIS A 401 20.84 -16.00 -8.81
CA HIS A 401 20.15 -15.49 -7.62
C HIS A 401 20.78 -14.24 -6.95
N GLN A 402 21.45 -13.35 -7.69
CA GLN A 402 21.94 -12.06 -7.14
C GLN A 402 21.17 -10.82 -7.62
N ARG A 403 20.25 -10.95 -8.58
CA ARG A 403 19.58 -9.79 -9.22
C ARG A 403 18.77 -8.94 -8.23
N HIS A 404 18.07 -9.58 -7.30
CA HIS A 404 17.15 -8.94 -6.36
C HIS A 404 17.75 -8.72 -4.97
N CYS A 405 19.07 -8.63 -4.86
CA CYS A 405 19.76 -8.35 -3.60
C CYS A 405 20.34 -6.93 -3.48
N HIS A 406 20.27 -6.15 -4.57
CA HIS A 406 20.78 -4.78 -4.61
C HIS A 406 19.64 -3.76 -4.52
N LEU A 407 19.43 -3.23 -3.31
CA LEU A 407 18.53 -2.11 -3.06
C LEU A 407 18.87 -0.90 -3.93
N GLU A 408 17.87 -0.08 -4.26
CA GLU A 408 18.04 1.05 -5.19
C GLU A 408 19.08 2.07 -4.70
N ILE A 409 19.21 2.23 -3.39
CA ILE A 409 20.18 3.14 -2.77
C ILE A 409 21.63 2.68 -2.99
N ASN A 410 21.85 1.38 -3.19
CA ASN A 410 23.15 0.74 -3.36
C ASN A 410 23.55 0.61 -4.84
N GLN A 411 22.72 1.09 -5.76
CA GLN A 411 23.01 1.04 -7.20
C GLN A 411 24.14 2.02 -7.56
N PRO A 412 24.98 1.70 -8.58
CA PRO A 412 25.97 2.64 -9.08
C PRO A 412 25.35 3.98 -9.45
N GLY A 413 26.04 5.09 -9.17
CA GLY A 413 25.50 6.45 -9.36
C GLY A 413 24.94 6.69 -10.77
N ILE A 414 25.62 6.19 -11.81
CA ILE A 414 25.17 6.28 -13.21
C ILE A 414 23.82 5.59 -13.45
N VAL A 415 23.52 4.51 -12.71
CA VAL A 415 22.26 3.75 -12.80
C VAL A 415 21.20 4.41 -11.93
N ARG A 416 21.55 4.73 -10.68
CA ARG A 416 20.67 5.33 -9.70
C ARG A 416 20.12 6.69 -10.16
N TYR A 417 20.98 7.52 -10.75
CA TYR A 417 20.65 8.89 -11.17
C TYR A 417 20.36 9.02 -12.67
N ARG A 418 20.06 7.93 -13.40
CA ARG A 418 19.78 7.97 -14.85
C ARG A 418 18.75 9.03 -15.25
N LEU A 419 17.64 9.11 -14.52
CA LEU A 419 16.59 10.08 -14.76
C LEU A 419 17.11 11.53 -14.59
N ALA A 420 17.87 11.79 -13.53
CA ALA A 420 18.48 13.09 -13.29
C ALA A 420 19.50 13.47 -14.35
N ILE A 421 20.39 12.54 -14.71
CA ILE A 421 21.37 12.73 -15.78
C ILE A 421 20.65 13.07 -17.09
N LEU A 422 19.63 12.30 -17.49
CA LEU A 422 18.85 12.58 -18.70
C LEU A 422 18.25 14.00 -18.66
N ALA A 423 17.60 14.36 -17.56
CA ALA A 423 16.93 15.64 -17.42
C ALA A 423 17.93 16.82 -17.47
N TYR A 424 19.04 16.75 -16.73
CA TYR A 424 20.05 17.81 -16.70
C TYR A 424 20.85 17.91 -18.01
N CYS A 425 21.14 16.79 -18.68
CA CYS A 425 21.75 16.79 -20.01
C CYS A 425 20.79 17.40 -21.04
N SER A 426 19.51 17.05 -21.01
CA SER A 426 18.50 17.60 -21.90
C SER A 426 18.33 19.11 -21.69
N LEU A 427 18.26 19.55 -20.42
CA LEU A 427 18.16 20.96 -20.08
C LEU A 427 19.40 21.75 -20.55
N SER A 428 20.60 21.21 -20.32
CA SER A 428 21.86 21.82 -20.78
C SER A 428 21.87 21.95 -22.31
N GLY A 429 21.45 20.91 -23.03
CA GLY A 429 21.34 20.93 -24.49
C GLY A 429 20.37 22.00 -25.00
N LEU A 430 19.20 22.14 -24.36
CA LEU A 430 18.22 23.18 -24.68
C LEU A 430 18.77 24.59 -24.43
N VAL A 431 19.48 24.80 -23.32
CA VAL A 431 20.11 26.10 -23.01
C VAL A 431 21.17 26.45 -24.07
N LEU A 432 22.03 25.49 -24.43
CA LEU A 432 23.06 25.70 -25.46
C LEU A 432 22.42 25.98 -26.84
N ALA A 433 21.34 25.27 -27.21
CA ALA A 433 20.61 25.52 -28.44
C ALA A 433 19.98 26.92 -28.46
N MET A 434 19.35 27.35 -27.35
CA MET A 434 18.81 28.70 -27.22
C MET A 434 19.91 29.78 -27.32
N MET A 435 21.05 29.58 -26.64
CA MET A 435 22.20 30.48 -26.76
C MET A 435 22.71 30.56 -28.21
N GLY A 436 22.78 29.43 -28.91
CA GLY A 436 23.14 29.37 -30.33
C GLY A 436 22.15 30.14 -31.21
N LEU A 437 20.85 29.98 -30.99
CA LEU A 437 19.81 30.72 -31.72
C LEU A 437 19.89 32.24 -31.46
N ILE A 438 20.11 32.66 -30.21
CA ILE A 438 20.29 34.07 -29.85
C ILE A 438 21.55 34.63 -30.52
N TRP A 439 22.65 33.87 -30.53
CA TRP A 439 23.89 34.27 -31.18
C TRP A 439 23.72 34.41 -32.71
N LEU A 440 23.03 33.47 -33.36
CA LEU A 440 22.70 33.57 -34.79
C LEU A 440 21.80 34.78 -35.09
N ALA A 441 20.76 35.01 -34.28
CA ALA A 441 19.87 36.15 -34.43
C ALA A 441 20.62 37.49 -34.28
N THR A 442 21.51 37.60 -33.29
CA THR A 442 22.33 38.81 -33.09
C THR A 442 23.31 39.04 -34.24
N LEU A 443 23.94 38.00 -34.79
CA LEU A 443 24.78 38.11 -35.99
C LEU A 443 23.99 38.58 -37.23
N CYS A 444 22.78 38.04 -37.44
CA CYS A 444 21.90 38.48 -38.52
C CYS A 444 21.49 39.94 -38.37
N CYS A 445 21.11 40.38 -37.17
CA CYS A 445 20.79 41.78 -36.87
C CYS A 445 21.99 42.71 -37.12
N CYS A 446 23.19 42.32 -36.66
CA CYS A 446 24.42 43.07 -36.90
C CYS A 446 24.77 43.19 -38.40
N ARG A 447 24.58 42.11 -39.18
CA ARG A 447 24.78 42.14 -40.64
C ARG A 447 23.75 43.05 -41.34
N CYS A 448 22.48 43.00 -40.95
CA CYS A 448 21.45 43.87 -41.51
C CYS A 448 21.69 45.35 -41.17
N SER A 449 22.12 45.66 -39.95
CA SER A 449 22.48 47.02 -39.53
C SER A 449 23.69 47.56 -40.30
N ARG A 450 24.71 46.73 -40.55
CA ARG A 450 25.87 47.11 -41.40
C ARG A 450 25.47 47.34 -42.86
N LYS A 451 24.49 46.60 -43.37
CA LYS A 451 23.99 46.78 -44.75
C LYS A 451 23.20 48.09 -44.89
N LYS A 452 22.33 48.42 -43.92
CA LYS A 452 21.61 49.71 -43.83
C LYS A 452 22.48 50.95 -43.63
N LYS A 453 23.72 50.81 -43.15
CA LYS A 453 24.68 51.92 -43.03
C LYS A 453 25.52 52.16 -44.29
N ARG A 454 25.41 51.28 -45.30
CA ARG A 454 26.15 51.36 -46.58
C ARG A 454 25.26 51.78 -47.76
N GLU A 455 23.96 51.86 -47.54
CA GLU A 455 22.97 52.58 -48.36
C GLU A 455 22.75 53.95 -47.71
#